data_AF-A0A8R2AGG1-F1
#
_entry.id   AF-A0A8R2AGG1-F1
#
_cell.length_a   1.000
_cell.length_b   1.000
_cell.length_c   1.000
_cell.angle_alpha   90.00
_cell.angle_beta   90.00
_cell.angle_gamma   90.00
#
_symmetry.space_group_name_H-M   'P 1'
#
loop_
_entity.id
_entity.type
_entity.pdbx_description
1 polymer ?
#
loop_
_entity_poly.entity_id
_entity_poly.type
_entity_poly.pdbx_seq_one_letter_code
_entity_poly.pdbx_strand_id
1 'polypeptide(L)'
;MSKLINKNAERLNPCLTEQEQSYKCLDKNGFDHAKCEEYFENYNTCKKFWGKVYKDRKAKGIQPYLPEVEERKEIKAAYFKAVKGE
;
A
#
# COMPACT_ATOMS: atom_id res chain seq x y z
N MET A 1 21.36 6.05 17.77
CA MET A 1 20.72 6.96 16.78
C MET A 1 19.22 6.79 16.87
N SER A 2 18.49 7.82 17.29
CA SER A 2 17.03 7.79 17.40
C SER A 2 16.45 7.71 15.98
N LYS A 3 15.71 6.63 15.67
CA LYS A 3 15.06 6.47 14.36
C LYS A 3 14.05 7.63 14.20
N LEU A 4 14.20 8.45 13.16
CA LEU A 4 13.22 9.49 12.83
C LEU A 4 11.93 8.79 12.38
N ILE A 5 10.87 8.84 13.20
CA ILE A 5 9.59 8.20 12.90
C ILE A 5 8.65 9.24 12.30
N ASN A 6 8.30 9.08 11.03
CA ASN A 6 7.20 9.81 10.43
C ASN A 6 5.87 9.23 10.91
N LYS A 7 5.27 9.84 11.94
CA LYS A 7 3.99 9.40 12.53
C LYS A 7 2.81 9.42 11.56
N ASN A 8 2.91 10.16 10.46
CA ASN A 8 1.85 10.25 9.45
C ASN A 8 1.99 9.21 8.34
N ALA A 9 3.08 8.44 8.31
CA ALA A 9 3.35 7.49 7.24
C ALA A 9 2.24 6.43 7.13
N GLU A 10 1.74 5.89 8.25
CA GLU A 10 0.68 4.88 8.24
C GLU A 10 -0.64 5.45 7.69
N ARG A 11 -0.96 6.70 8.02
CA ARG A 11 -2.19 7.36 7.55
C ARG A 11 -2.10 7.78 6.08
N LEU A 12 -0.96 8.27 5.61
CA LEU A 12 -0.83 8.83 4.26
C LEU A 12 -0.35 7.82 3.22
N ASN A 13 0.33 6.75 3.63
CA ASN A 13 0.84 5.71 2.75
C ASN A 13 0.13 4.38 3.03
N PRO A 14 -0.89 4.00 2.25
CA PRO A 14 -1.60 2.75 2.43
C PRO A 14 -0.79 1.51 1.97
N CYS A 15 0.42 1.74 1.45
CA CYS A 15 1.39 0.75 1.01
C CYS A 15 2.71 0.85 1.81
N LEU A 16 2.67 1.37 3.03
CA LEU A 16 3.85 1.55 3.87
C LEU A 16 4.58 0.23 4.10
N THR A 17 3.83 -0.84 4.39
CA THR A 17 4.38 -2.16 4.64
C THR A 17 5.14 -2.72 3.44
N GLU A 18 4.57 -2.63 2.23
CA GLU A 18 5.21 -3.10 0.99
C GLU A 18 6.43 -2.23 0.62
N GLN A 19 6.36 -0.92 0.90
CA GLN A 19 7.50 -0.01 0.75
C GLN A 19 8.65 -0.42 1.69
N GLU A 20 8.36 -0.66 2.97
CA GLU A 20 9.37 -1.11 3.94
C GLU A 20 9.99 -2.45 3.56
N GLN A 21 9.21 -3.38 3.01
CA GLN A 21 9.74 -4.65 2.51
C GLN A 21 10.68 -4.45 1.32
N SER A 22 10.32 -3.59 0.38
CA SER A 22 11.17 -3.24 -0.76
C SER A 22 12.50 -2.64 -0.29
N TYR A 23 12.47 -1.71 0.66
CA TYR A 23 13.69 -1.14 1.24
C TYR A 23 14.53 -2.17 2.00
N LYS A 24 13.88 -3.06 2.78
CA LYS A 24 14.58 -4.16 3.47
C LYS A 24 15.26 -5.12 2.49
N CYS A 25 14.65 -5.38 1.34
CA CYS A 25 15.28 -6.19 0.31
C CYS A 25 16.52 -5.49 -0.26
N LEU A 26 16.41 -4.20 -0.61
CA LEU A 26 17.53 -3.42 -1.14
C LEU A 26 18.71 -3.36 -0.15
N ASP A 27 18.42 -3.07 1.12
CA ASP A 27 19.42 -3.02 2.20
C ASP A 27 20.21 -4.34 2.30
N LYS A 28 19.51 -5.48 2.22
CA LYS A 28 20.13 -6.80 2.28
C LYS A 28 20.92 -7.19 1.03
N ASN A 29 20.58 -6.64 -0.13
CA ASN A 29 21.13 -7.03 -1.43
C ASN A 29 22.10 -6.01 -2.01
N GLY A 30 22.54 -5.03 -1.21
CA GLY A 30 23.47 -3.99 -1.68
C GLY A 30 22.84 -3.07 -2.73
N PHE A 31 21.55 -2.78 -2.60
CA PHE A 31 20.76 -1.97 -3.53
C PHE A 31 20.67 -2.54 -4.95
N ASP A 32 20.83 -3.86 -5.11
CA ASP A 32 20.56 -4.54 -6.36
C ASP A 32 19.04 -4.67 -6.59
N HIS A 33 18.53 -3.87 -7.53
CA HIS A 33 17.11 -3.82 -7.85
C HIS A 33 16.58 -5.13 -8.45
N ALA A 34 17.41 -5.84 -9.22
CA ALA A 34 16.97 -7.07 -9.90
C ALA A 34 16.60 -8.17 -8.90
N LYS A 35 17.26 -8.20 -7.74
CA LYS A 35 16.98 -9.15 -6.66
C LYS A 35 15.71 -8.83 -5.87
N CYS A 36 15.12 -7.66 -6.09
CA CYS A 36 13.98 -7.15 -5.31
C CYS A 36 12.73 -6.91 -6.15
N GLU A 37 12.69 -7.41 -7.39
CA GLU A 37 11.59 -7.19 -8.35
C GLU A 37 10.22 -7.59 -7.77
N GLU A 38 10.12 -8.74 -7.09
CA GLU A 38 8.88 -9.19 -6.46
C GLU A 38 8.35 -8.19 -5.42
N TYR A 39 9.24 -7.60 -4.60
CA TYR A 39 8.84 -6.59 -3.61
C TYR A 39 8.34 -5.32 -4.28
N PHE A 40 8.97 -4.91 -5.39
CA PHE A 40 8.51 -3.77 -6.17
C PHE A 40 7.17 -4.04 -6.85
N GLU A 41 6.95 -5.24 -7.39
CA GLU A 41 5.68 -5.64 -7.98
C GLU A 41 4.56 -5.66 -6.93
N ASN A 42 4.85 -6.13 -5.72
CA ASN A 42 3.91 -6.04 -4.59
C ASN A 42 3.58 -4.58 -4.24
N TYR A 43 4.59 -3.72 -4.14
CA TYR A 43 4.39 -2.29 -3.89
C TYR A 43 3.59 -1.60 -5.01
N ASN A 44 3.88 -1.94 -6.26
CA ASN A 44 3.18 -1.41 -7.43
C ASN A 44 1.72 -1.87 -7.46
N THR A 45 1.46 -3.14 -7.15
CA THR A 45 0.11 -3.70 -7.05
C THR A 45 -0.69 -3.00 -5.95
N CYS A 46 -0.08 -2.79 -4.79
CA CYS A 46 -0.71 -2.03 -3.71
C CYS A 46 -1.09 -0.60 -4.15
N LYS A 47 -0.17 0.13 -4.81
CA LYS A 47 -0.47 1.48 -5.34
C LYS A 47 -1.60 1.47 -6.36
N LYS A 48 -1.62 0.49 -7.27
CA LYS A 48 -2.69 0.34 -8.28
C LYS A 48 -4.05 0.12 -7.62
N PHE A 49 -4.12 -0.78 -6.63
CA PHE A 49 -5.33 -1.04 -5.86
C PHE A 49 -5.86 0.22 -5.16
N TRP A 50 -5.03 0.90 -4.37
CA TRP A 50 -5.45 2.09 -3.65
C TRP A 50 -5.74 3.28 -4.55
N GLY A 51 -5.05 3.37 -5.70
CA GLY A 51 -5.38 4.33 -6.75
C GLY A 51 -6.78 4.11 -7.33
N LYS A 52 -7.22 2.85 -7.47
CA LYS A 52 -8.59 2.53 -7.87
C LYS A 52 -9.60 2.91 -6.79
N VAL A 53 -9.36 2.51 -5.53
CA VAL A 53 -10.23 2.87 -4.39
C VAL A 53 -10.39 4.39 -4.27
N TYR A 54 -9.30 5.13 -4.39
CA TYR A 54 -9.32 6.59 -4.34
C TYR A 54 -10.21 7.19 -5.44
N LYS A 55 -10.05 6.73 -6.69
CA LYS A 55 -10.87 7.18 -7.82
C LYS A 55 -12.35 6.84 -7.61
N ASP A 56 -12.64 5.64 -7.11
CA ASP A 56 -14.01 5.18 -6.83
C ASP A 56 -14.68 6.04 -5.73
N ARG A 57 -13.97 6.29 -4.62
CA ARG A 57 -14.46 7.13 -3.52
C ARG A 57 -14.66 8.57 -3.98
N LYS A 58 -13.73 9.11 -4.78
CA LYS A 58 -13.84 10.44 -5.38
C LYS A 58 -15.06 10.55 -6.30
N ALA A 59 -15.31 9.56 -7.16
CA ALA A 59 -16.48 9.54 -8.03
C ALA A 59 -17.81 9.48 -7.26
N LYS A 60 -17.81 8.80 -6.11
CA LYS A 60 -18.97 8.71 -5.20
C LYS A 60 -19.11 9.90 -4.24
N GLY A 61 -18.17 10.87 -4.27
CA GLY A 61 -18.16 12.01 -3.35
C GLY A 61 -17.84 11.65 -1.88
N ILE A 62 -17.27 10.47 -1.61
CA ILE A 62 -16.99 9.98 -0.25
C ILE A 62 -15.65 10.54 0.23
N GLN A 63 -15.68 11.39 1.26
CA GLN A 63 -14.49 11.91 1.92
C GLN A 63 -14.24 11.21 3.28
N PRO A 64 -12.97 10.96 3.67
CA PRO A 64 -11.74 11.23 2.91
C PRO A 64 -11.58 10.28 1.70
N TYR A 65 -10.97 10.76 0.62
CA TYR A 65 -10.79 9.94 -0.61
C TYR A 65 -9.81 8.77 -0.40
N LEU A 66 -8.83 8.94 0.49
CA LEU A 66 -8.05 7.84 1.02
C LEU A 66 -8.71 7.38 2.34
N PRO A 67 -9.14 6.12 2.46
CA PRO A 67 -9.79 5.63 3.68
C PRO A 67 -8.85 5.62 4.88
N GLU A 68 -9.44 5.75 6.08
CA GLU A 68 -8.74 5.70 7.36
C GLU A 68 -8.17 4.30 7.62
N VAL A 69 -7.14 4.21 8.46
CA VAL A 69 -6.33 2.99 8.63
C VAL A 69 -7.18 1.77 9.02
N GLU A 70 -8.18 1.95 9.87
CA GLU A 70 -9.06 0.88 10.33
C GLU A 70 -9.94 0.31 9.21
N GLU A 71 -10.51 1.19 8.36
CA GLU A 71 -11.38 0.80 7.25
C GLU A 71 -10.62 0.03 6.15
N ARG A 72 -9.29 0.18 6.08
CA ARG A 72 -8.50 -0.40 4.99
C ARG A 72 -8.56 -1.91 4.95
N LYS A 73 -8.62 -2.56 6.12
CA LYS A 73 -8.69 -4.02 6.21
C LYS A 73 -9.97 -4.54 5.57
N GLU A 74 -11.09 -3.88 5.85
CA GLU A 74 -12.40 -4.25 5.31
C GLU A 74 -12.49 -3.97 3.81
N ILE A 75 -11.97 -2.82 3.34
CA ILE A 75 -11.96 -2.49 1.90
C ILE A 75 -11.10 -3.48 1.11
N LYS A 76 -9.92 -3.86 1.64
CA LYS A 76 -9.07 -4.89 1.04
C LYS A 76 -9.84 -6.23 0.98
N ALA A 77 -10.44 -6.66 2.09
CA ALA A 77 -11.17 -7.93 2.15
C ALA A 77 -12.36 -7.96 1.17
N ALA A 78 -13.15 -6.88 1.11
CA ALA A 78 -14.26 -6.74 0.18
C ALA A 78 -13.80 -6.78 -1.29
N TYR A 79 -12.68 -6.13 -1.61
CA TYR A 79 -12.09 -6.19 -2.94
C TYR A 79 -11.60 -7.59 -3.32
N PHE A 80 -10.90 -8.27 -2.41
CA PHE A 80 -10.46 -9.65 -2.64
C PHE A 80 -11.64 -10.59 -2.85
N LYS A 81 -12.74 -10.42 -2.10
CA LYS A 81 -13.97 -11.18 -2.32
C LYS A 81 -14.56 -10.91 -3.71
N ALA A 82 -14.65 -9.64 -4.12
CA ALA A 82 -15.17 -9.26 -5.43
C ALA A 82 -14.30 -9.78 -6.60
N VAL A 83 -12.98 -9.86 -6.42
CA VAL A 83 -12.05 -10.36 -7.44
C VAL A 83 -12.01 -11.89 -7.48
N LYS A 84 -12.17 -12.57 -6.34
CA LYS A 84 -12.13 -14.04 -6.28
C LYS A 84 -13.42 -14.75 -6.70
N GLY A 85 -14.53 -14.02 -6.92
CA GLY A 85 -15.75 -14.57 -7.52
C GLY A 85 -16.30 -15.79 -6.80
N GLU A 86 -17.09 -15.55 -5.74
CA GLU A 86 -18.21 -16.43 -5.39
C GLU A 86 -19.50 -15.83 -5.96
#